data_AF-A0A2S6BVQ6-F1
#
_entry.id   AF-A0A2S6BVQ6-F1
#
_cell.length_a   1.000
_cell.length_b   1.000
_cell.length_c   1.000
_cell.angle_alpha   90.00
_cell.angle_beta   90.00
_cell.angle_gamma   90.00
#
_symmetry.space_group_name_H-M   'P 1'
#
loop_
_entity.id
_entity.type
_entity.pdbx_description
1 polymer ?
#
loop_
_entity_poly.entity_id
_entity_poly.type
_entity_poly.pdbx_seq_one_letter_code
_entity_poly.pdbx_strand_id
1 'polypeptide(L)'
;MDFEFDFNASIFGPAFFEAEFWPTADVLVSGSERGSIPAPDLNMYGAADHPERLSNITFSLSNCASPSRSVLSSSDTLANLQQIFSQAGVVKHIEGYFQGWHRNCPVIHRPSFRISEVNDVLLVGVILLGAMYSASQKERSMASTIMTYGEEFVFHAVSSVSRGEFENRETDDVNEDF
;
A
#
# COMPACT_ATOMS: atom_id res chain seq x y z
N MET A 1 28.01 -22.73 -12.68
CA MET A 1 27.60 -21.89 -11.54
C MET A 1 26.18 -21.48 -11.84
N ASP A 2 25.23 -22.23 -11.33
CA ASP A 2 23.81 -21.89 -11.45
C ASP A 2 23.53 -20.79 -10.42
N PHE A 3 23.33 -19.57 -10.90
CA PHE A 3 22.89 -18.45 -10.08
C PHE A 3 21.38 -18.60 -9.94
N GLU A 4 20.94 -19.28 -8.89
CA GLU A 4 19.54 -19.32 -8.50
C GLU A 4 19.21 -17.96 -7.86
N PHE A 5 18.88 -16.99 -8.72
CA PHE A 5 18.42 -15.67 -8.30
C PHE A 5 16.94 -15.80 -7.91
N ASP A 6 16.69 -15.94 -6.61
CA ASP A 6 15.35 -15.89 -6.07
C ASP A 6 14.88 -14.43 -6.03
N PHE A 7 14.23 -14.02 -7.13
CA PHE A 7 13.66 -12.69 -7.33
C PHE A 7 12.72 -12.29 -6.17
N ASN A 8 12.00 -13.26 -5.60
CA ASN A 8 11.09 -13.00 -4.49
C ASN A 8 11.83 -12.70 -3.19
N ALA A 9 12.93 -13.41 -2.92
CA ALA A 9 13.77 -13.17 -1.74
C ALA A 9 14.51 -11.82 -1.80
N SER A 10 14.86 -11.33 -3.00
CA SER A 10 15.63 -10.09 -3.18
C SER A 10 14.78 -8.81 -3.29
N ILE A 11 13.56 -8.89 -3.82
CA ILE A 11 12.68 -7.71 -3.98
C ILE A 11 11.67 -7.57 -2.84
N PHE A 12 11.24 -8.66 -2.22
CA PHE A 12 10.20 -8.62 -1.18
C PHE A 12 10.65 -9.19 0.15
N GLY A 13 11.94 -9.46 0.33
CA GLY A 13 12.49 -9.77 1.64
C GLY A 13 12.27 -8.61 2.62
N PRO A 14 12.23 -8.86 3.94
CA PRO A 14 12.01 -7.82 4.96
C PRO A 14 12.99 -6.63 4.82
N ALA A 15 14.16 -6.86 4.22
CA ALA A 15 15.16 -5.84 3.92
C ALA A 15 14.75 -4.82 2.83
N PHE A 16 13.79 -5.13 1.95
CA PHE A 16 13.35 -4.18 0.91
C PHE A 16 12.67 -2.95 1.53
N PHE A 17 11.90 -3.17 2.59
CA PHE A 17 11.20 -2.11 3.32
C PHE A 17 12.08 -1.40 4.35
N GLU A 18 13.12 -2.07 4.85
CA GLU A 18 14.12 -1.51 5.78
C GLU A 18 15.30 -0.79 5.07
N ALA A 19 15.34 -0.78 3.73
CA ALA A 19 16.48 -0.24 2.99
C ALA A 19 16.67 1.28 3.18
N GLU A 20 17.91 1.70 3.51
CA GLU A 20 18.33 3.13 3.54
C GLU A 20 18.33 3.81 2.15
N PHE A 21 17.99 3.09 1.08
CA PHE A 21 18.22 3.48 -0.32
C PHE A 21 17.03 4.21 -0.99
N TRP A 22 15.96 4.54 -0.28
CA TRP A 22 14.84 5.26 -0.90
C TRP A 22 15.31 6.60 -1.49
N PRO A 23 14.88 6.97 -2.70
CA PRO A 23 15.38 8.16 -3.37
C PRO A 23 15.12 9.40 -2.51
N THR A 24 16.19 10.13 -2.18
CA THR A 24 16.12 11.42 -1.50
C THR A 24 15.34 12.42 -2.35
N ALA A 25 14.68 13.39 -1.69
CA ALA A 25 13.76 14.32 -2.37
C ALA A 25 14.47 15.09 -3.49
N ASP A 26 15.76 15.32 -3.30
CA ASP A 26 16.63 16.04 -4.23
C ASP A 26 16.77 15.32 -5.58
N VAL A 27 16.65 13.98 -5.61
CA VAL A 27 16.71 13.18 -6.85
C VAL A 27 15.37 13.14 -7.57
N LEU A 28 14.26 13.25 -6.84
CA LEU A 28 12.91 13.27 -7.41
C LEU A 28 12.56 14.64 -8.03
N VAL A 29 13.20 15.71 -7.59
CA VAL A 29 13.01 17.09 -8.07
C VAL A 29 13.95 17.42 -9.24
N SER A 30 14.07 16.52 -10.22
CA SER A 30 14.79 16.82 -11.49
C SER A 30 13.87 16.95 -12.71
N GLY A 31 12.54 16.87 -12.53
CA GLY A 31 11.57 17.09 -13.60
C GLY A 31 10.52 18.13 -13.22
N SER A 32 10.65 19.33 -13.80
CA SER A 32 9.60 20.32 -14.06
C SER A 32 8.68 20.82 -12.92
N GLU A 33 8.87 22.11 -12.64
CA GLU A 33 7.88 23.10 -12.17
C GLU A 33 7.51 23.18 -10.68
N ARG A 34 7.97 24.27 -10.05
CA ARG A 34 7.31 24.93 -8.90
C ARG A 34 5.93 25.43 -9.33
N GLY A 35 5.00 24.52 -9.57
CA GLY A 35 3.57 24.78 -9.59
C GLY A 35 3.00 24.39 -8.23
N SER A 36 2.01 25.11 -7.73
CA SER A 36 1.13 24.60 -6.69
C SER A 36 0.71 23.17 -7.06
N ILE A 37 1.03 22.16 -6.24
CA ILE A 37 0.55 20.80 -6.48
C ILE A 37 -0.97 20.91 -6.57
N PRO A 38 -1.59 20.69 -7.73
CA PRO A 38 -3.04 20.73 -7.82
C PRO A 38 -3.59 19.70 -6.85
N ALA A 39 -4.68 20.06 -6.16
CA ALA A 39 -5.33 19.12 -5.26
C ALA A 39 -5.57 17.79 -6.00
N PRO A 40 -5.24 16.64 -5.37
CA PRO A 40 -5.37 15.35 -6.04
C PRO A 40 -6.82 15.16 -6.50
N ASP A 41 -7.01 14.80 -7.76
CA ASP A 41 -8.34 14.48 -8.29
C ASP A 41 -8.82 13.17 -7.68
N LEU A 42 -9.72 13.28 -6.70
CA LEU A 42 -10.25 12.14 -5.95
C LEU A 42 -10.99 11.12 -6.84
N ASN A 43 -11.46 11.54 -8.02
CA ASN A 43 -12.15 10.66 -8.96
C ASN A 43 -11.18 9.86 -9.85
N MET A 44 -9.91 10.27 -9.93
CA MET A 44 -8.92 9.68 -10.83
C MET A 44 -8.78 8.16 -10.65
N TYR A 45 -8.89 7.68 -9.42
CA TYR A 45 -8.84 6.25 -9.07
C TYR A 45 -10.13 5.75 -8.40
N GLY A 46 -11.17 6.59 -8.31
CA GLY A 46 -12.42 6.29 -7.57
C GLY A 46 -12.29 6.38 -6.05
N ALA A 47 -11.35 7.18 -5.53
CA ALA A 47 -11.12 7.29 -4.07
C ALA A 47 -12.29 7.98 -3.36
N ALA A 48 -12.97 8.90 -4.04
CA ALA A 48 -14.14 9.60 -3.52
C ALA A 48 -15.28 8.63 -3.16
N ASP A 49 -15.43 7.55 -3.92
CA ASP A 49 -16.55 6.61 -3.82
C ASP A 49 -16.34 5.51 -2.75
N HIS A 50 -15.12 5.39 -2.22
CA HIS A 50 -14.73 4.28 -1.34
C HIS A 50 -14.11 4.70 0.01
N PRO A 51 -14.65 5.70 0.74
CA PRO A 51 -14.09 6.10 2.03
C PRO A 51 -14.14 4.98 3.08
N GLU A 52 -15.24 4.22 3.11
CA GLU A 52 -15.43 3.11 4.06
C GLU A 52 -14.39 2.00 3.87
N ARG A 53 -14.06 1.70 2.60
CA ARG A 53 -13.05 0.68 2.30
C ARG A 53 -11.66 1.11 2.75
N LEU A 54 -11.29 2.38 2.53
CA LEU A 54 -10.02 2.92 3.01
C LEU A 54 -9.96 2.93 4.55
N SER A 55 -11.07 3.23 5.21
CA SER A 55 -11.19 3.14 6.68
C SER A 55 -10.99 1.70 7.18
N ASN A 56 -11.63 0.71 6.54
CA ASN A 56 -11.49 -0.70 6.89
C ASN A 56 -10.06 -1.22 6.70
N ILE A 57 -9.38 -0.79 5.63
CA ILE A 57 -7.95 -1.10 5.40
C ILE A 57 -7.10 -0.48 6.51
N THR A 58 -7.33 0.79 6.83
CA THR A 58 -6.62 1.51 7.90
C THR A 58 -6.78 0.80 9.24
N PHE A 59 -8.00 0.36 9.56
CA PHE A 59 -8.30 -0.40 10.77
C PHE A 59 -7.60 -1.76 10.76
N SER A 60 -7.67 -2.51 9.66
CA SER A 60 -6.99 -3.81 9.52
C SER A 60 -5.48 -3.68 9.72
N LEU A 61 -4.85 -2.68 9.09
CA LEU A 61 -3.42 -2.38 9.26
C LEU A 61 -3.07 -2.04 10.71
N SER A 62 -3.93 -1.29 11.41
CA SER A 62 -3.71 -0.97 12.82
C SER A 62 -3.80 -2.20 13.74
N ASN A 63 -4.58 -3.21 13.37
CA ASN A 63 -4.71 -4.47 14.11
C ASN A 63 -3.60 -5.47 13.78
N CYS A 64 -2.97 -5.35 12.61
CA CYS A 64 -1.74 -6.06 12.28
C CYS A 64 -0.54 -5.56 13.08
N ALA A 65 -0.71 -4.61 14.00
CA ALA A 65 0.33 -4.17 14.92
C ALA A 65 0.70 -5.29 15.91
N SER A 66 1.62 -6.18 15.55
CA SER A 66 2.17 -7.11 16.53
C SER A 66 2.84 -6.35 17.69
N PRO A 67 2.54 -6.69 18.97
CA PRO A 67 3.07 -5.98 20.14
C PRO A 67 4.59 -6.12 20.30
N SER A 68 5.23 -7.06 19.57
CA SER A 68 6.66 -7.34 19.65
C SER A 68 7.54 -6.39 18.83
N ARG A 69 6.98 -5.53 17.96
CA ARG A 69 7.76 -4.82 16.94
C ARG A 69 7.48 -3.30 16.85
N SER A 70 6.57 -2.75 17.67
CA SER A 70 6.28 -1.31 17.65
C SER A 70 7.33 -0.50 18.42
N VAL A 71 8.21 0.20 17.70
CA VAL A 71 9.19 1.15 18.26
C VAL A 71 8.52 2.48 18.67
N LEU A 72 7.28 2.72 18.24
CA LEU A 72 6.54 3.98 18.42
C LEU A 72 5.23 3.78 19.20
N SER A 73 4.67 4.88 19.71
CA SER A 73 3.35 4.90 20.37
C SER A 73 2.25 4.49 19.38
N SER A 74 1.35 3.59 19.78
CA SER A 74 0.21 3.15 18.95
C SER A 74 -0.63 4.30 18.41
N SER A 75 -0.68 5.44 19.12
CA SER A 75 -1.37 6.66 18.68
C SER A 75 -0.70 7.33 17.48
N ASP A 76 0.63 7.38 17.45
CA ASP A 76 1.38 8.02 16.36
C ASP A 76 1.29 7.19 15.08
N THR A 77 1.37 5.87 15.21
CA THR A 77 1.15 4.94 14.09
C THR A 77 -0.24 5.10 13.49
N LEU A 78 -1.29 5.18 14.32
CA LEU A 78 -2.65 5.36 13.84
C LEU A 78 -2.82 6.68 13.09
N ALA A 79 -2.25 7.77 13.60
CA ALA A 79 -2.27 9.07 12.93
C ALA A 79 -1.55 9.02 11.56
N ASN A 80 -0.40 8.34 11.50
CA ASN A 80 0.34 8.14 10.25
C ASN A 80 -0.47 7.31 9.24
N LEU A 81 -1.11 6.23 9.69
CA LEU A 81 -2.00 5.41 8.85
C LEU A 81 -3.16 6.24 8.32
N GLN A 82 -3.87 6.98 9.18
CA GLN A 82 -4.98 7.84 8.78
C GLN A 82 -4.55 8.92 7.77
N GLN A 83 -3.36 9.49 7.94
CA GLN A 83 -2.84 10.50 7.02
C GLN A 83 -2.53 9.90 5.63
N ILE A 84 -1.80 8.77 5.58
CA ILE A 84 -1.40 8.12 4.33
C ILE A 84 -2.61 7.51 3.59
N PHE A 85 -3.53 6.88 4.32
CA PHE A 85 -4.73 6.23 3.76
C PHE A 85 -5.95 7.16 3.65
N SER A 86 -5.79 8.46 3.89
CA SER A 86 -6.81 9.46 3.55
C SER A 86 -7.10 9.44 2.05
N GLN A 87 -8.32 9.79 1.61
CA GLN A 87 -8.68 9.76 0.19
C GLN A 87 -7.70 10.56 -0.70
N ALA A 88 -7.31 11.76 -0.24
CA ALA A 88 -6.33 12.59 -0.93
C ALA A 88 -4.92 11.99 -0.88
N GLY A 89 -4.53 11.40 0.25
CA GLY A 89 -3.26 10.69 0.42
C GLY A 89 -3.15 9.52 -0.54
N VAL A 90 -4.18 8.67 -0.61
CA VAL A 90 -4.23 7.50 -1.48
C VAL A 90 -4.03 7.88 -2.94
N VAL A 91 -4.78 8.85 -3.48
CA VAL A 91 -4.61 9.28 -4.88
C VAL A 91 -3.21 9.82 -5.12
N LYS A 92 -2.71 10.67 -4.22
CA LYS A 92 -1.35 11.22 -4.30
C LYS A 92 -0.29 10.13 -4.30
N HIS A 93 -0.43 9.12 -3.45
CA HIS A 93 0.55 8.06 -3.31
C HIS A 93 0.48 7.07 -4.48
N ILE A 94 -0.71 6.74 -4.99
CA ILE A 94 -0.85 5.95 -6.23
C ILE A 94 -0.15 6.66 -7.40
N GLU A 95 -0.30 7.98 -7.52
CA GLU A 95 0.46 8.77 -8.50
C GLU A 95 1.97 8.67 -8.27
N GLY A 96 2.42 8.80 -7.02
CA GLY A 96 3.83 8.62 -6.66
C GLY A 96 4.39 7.25 -7.05
N TYR A 97 3.60 6.19 -6.93
CA TYR A 97 3.97 4.86 -7.40
C TYR A 97 4.17 4.84 -8.92
N PHE A 98 3.20 5.34 -9.70
CA PHE A 98 3.28 5.31 -11.16
C PHE A 98 4.37 6.21 -11.74
N GLN A 99 4.68 7.32 -11.07
CA GLN A 99 5.73 8.24 -11.50
C GLN A 99 7.14 7.78 -11.04
N GLY A 100 7.22 7.15 -9.86
CA GLY A 100 8.48 6.79 -9.21
C GLY A 100 8.89 5.33 -9.39
N TRP A 101 8.11 4.40 -8.82
CA TRP A 101 8.46 2.98 -8.73
C TRP A 101 8.13 2.19 -10.00
N HIS A 102 7.04 2.50 -10.69
CA HIS A 102 6.50 1.71 -11.81
C HIS A 102 7.52 1.45 -12.93
N ARG A 103 8.45 2.38 -13.18
CA ARG A 103 9.56 2.20 -14.13
C ARG A 103 10.47 1.01 -13.81
N ASN A 104 10.56 0.62 -12.55
CA ASN A 104 11.37 -0.51 -12.10
C ASN A 104 10.62 -1.84 -12.31
N CYS A 105 9.29 -1.82 -12.24
CA CYS A 105 8.44 -3.02 -12.35
C CYS A 105 7.07 -2.67 -12.95
N PRO A 106 6.93 -2.60 -14.28
CA PRO A 106 5.72 -2.14 -14.96
C PRO A 106 4.65 -3.23 -15.10
N VAL A 107 4.36 -3.95 -14.01
CA VAL A 107 3.35 -5.03 -14.00
C VAL A 107 1.92 -4.48 -13.93
N ILE A 108 1.75 -3.31 -13.31
CA ILE A 108 0.43 -2.68 -13.12
C ILE A 108 0.13 -1.72 -14.28
N HIS A 109 -0.99 -1.90 -14.96
CA HIS A 109 -1.43 -0.98 -16.01
C HIS A 109 -2.22 0.20 -15.40
N ARG A 110 -1.66 1.41 -15.49
CA ARG A 110 -2.20 2.62 -14.85
C ARG A 110 -3.65 2.95 -15.22
N PRO A 111 -4.07 2.95 -16.50
CA PRO A 111 -5.45 3.28 -16.87
C PRO A 111 -6.52 2.33 -16.32
N SER A 112 -6.16 1.07 -16.07
CA SER A 112 -7.08 0.06 -15.50
C SER A 112 -6.99 -0.04 -13.98
N PHE A 113 -6.09 0.71 -13.33
CA PHE A 113 -5.99 0.68 -11.88
C PHE A 113 -7.17 1.46 -11.26
N ARG A 114 -8.08 0.76 -10.60
CA ARG A 114 -9.25 1.34 -9.91
C ARG A 114 -9.30 0.83 -8.48
N ILE A 115 -9.58 1.73 -7.54
CA ILE A 115 -9.73 1.35 -6.13
C ILE A 115 -10.86 0.33 -5.98
N SER A 116 -11.97 0.48 -6.70
CA SER A 116 -13.11 -0.45 -6.69
C SER A 116 -12.75 -1.91 -6.99
N GLU A 117 -11.80 -2.14 -7.90
CA GLU A 117 -11.56 -3.46 -8.51
C GLU A 117 -10.29 -4.15 -8.00
N VAL A 118 -9.32 -3.38 -7.51
CA VAL A 118 -8.05 -3.91 -7.03
C VAL A 118 -8.23 -4.69 -5.72
N ASN A 119 -7.40 -5.70 -5.45
CA ASN A 119 -7.35 -6.36 -4.13
C ASN A 119 -6.69 -5.44 -3.08
N ASP A 120 -7.15 -5.50 -1.82
CA ASP A 120 -6.62 -4.67 -0.72
C ASP A 120 -5.11 -4.80 -0.50
N VAL A 121 -4.56 -6.01 -0.64
CA VAL A 121 -3.12 -6.29 -0.50
C VAL A 121 -2.31 -5.51 -1.54
N LEU A 122 -2.76 -5.55 -2.80
CA LEU A 122 -2.10 -4.82 -3.89
C LEU A 122 -2.28 -3.31 -3.72
N LEU A 123 -3.46 -2.86 -3.30
CA LEU A 123 -3.74 -1.45 -3.03
C LEU A 123 -2.82 -0.89 -1.94
N VAL A 124 -2.71 -1.58 -0.81
CA VAL A 124 -1.80 -1.23 0.29
C VAL A 124 -0.36 -1.14 -0.20
N GLY A 125 0.11 -2.14 -0.95
CA GLY A 125 1.47 -2.15 -1.49
C GLY A 125 1.75 -0.95 -2.40
N VAL A 126 0.83 -0.64 -3.33
CA VAL A 126 0.95 0.51 -4.24
C VAL A 126 0.98 1.84 -3.47
N ILE A 127 0.09 2.01 -2.48
CA ILE A 127 0.04 3.22 -1.66
C ILE A 127 1.34 3.41 -0.88
N LEU A 128 1.81 2.37 -0.18
CA LEU A 128 3.01 2.47 0.66
C LEU A 128 4.28 2.70 -0.17
N LEU A 129 4.43 1.97 -1.27
CA LEU A 129 5.53 2.20 -2.23
C LEU A 129 5.49 3.63 -2.77
N GLY A 130 4.32 4.09 -3.20
CA GLY A 130 4.18 5.44 -3.71
C GLY A 130 4.42 6.53 -2.66
N ALA A 131 4.08 6.28 -1.40
CA ALA A 131 4.35 7.18 -0.29
C ALA A 131 5.85 7.35 -0.02
N MET A 132 6.65 6.30 -0.23
CA MET A 132 8.12 6.38 -0.18
C MET A 132 8.73 7.25 -1.29
N TYR A 133 8.00 7.46 -2.38
CA TYR A 133 8.37 8.36 -3.47
C TYR A 133 7.78 9.77 -3.31
N SER A 134 7.19 10.09 -2.15
CA SER A 134 6.74 11.45 -1.89
C SER A 134 7.91 12.43 -1.83
N ALA A 135 7.71 13.64 -2.35
CA ALA A 135 8.65 14.75 -2.20
C ALA A 135 8.79 15.22 -0.74
N SER A 136 7.79 14.96 0.10
CA SER A 136 7.81 15.35 1.51
C SER A 136 8.59 14.34 2.34
N GLN A 137 9.71 14.77 2.94
CA GLN A 137 10.48 13.93 3.85
C GLN A 137 9.62 13.42 5.01
N LYS A 138 8.70 14.24 5.52
CA LYS A 138 7.77 13.83 6.58
C LYS A 138 6.90 12.67 6.12
N GLU A 139 6.35 12.72 4.91
CA GLU A 139 5.52 11.62 4.38
C GLU A 139 6.32 10.34 4.17
N ARG A 140 7.57 10.44 3.70
CA ARG A 140 8.45 9.28 3.61
C ARG A 140 8.76 8.68 4.98
N SER A 141 9.03 9.51 5.99
CA SER A 141 9.27 9.02 7.36
C SER A 141 8.02 8.35 7.96
N MET A 142 6.83 8.91 7.71
CA MET A 142 5.57 8.26 8.11
C MET A 142 5.35 6.94 7.37
N ALA A 143 5.57 6.93 6.05
CA ALA A 143 5.42 5.74 5.21
C ALA A 143 6.38 4.63 5.64
N SER A 144 7.65 4.95 5.84
CA SER A 144 8.68 4.04 6.35
C SER A 144 8.29 3.45 7.71
N THR A 145 7.72 4.28 8.60
CA THR A 145 7.22 3.84 9.90
C THR A 145 6.09 2.81 9.77
N ILE A 146 5.10 3.08 8.91
CA ILE A 146 3.92 2.21 8.77
C ILE A 146 4.17 1.01 7.84
N MET A 147 5.33 0.96 7.20
CA MET A 147 5.67 -0.03 6.19
C MET A 147 5.69 -1.46 6.75
N THR A 148 6.22 -1.63 7.96
CA THR A 148 6.23 -2.92 8.67
C THR A 148 4.82 -3.46 8.91
N TYR A 149 3.83 -2.58 9.13
CA TYR A 149 2.42 -2.98 9.30
C TYR A 149 1.81 -3.42 7.97
N GLY A 150 2.18 -2.73 6.88
CA GLY A 150 1.82 -3.14 5.52
C GLY A 150 2.40 -4.50 5.15
N GLU A 151 3.66 -4.74 5.50
CA GLU A 151 4.33 -6.03 5.32
C GLU A 151 3.59 -7.16 6.06
N GLU A 152 3.29 -6.97 7.34
CA GLU A 152 2.56 -7.95 8.15
C GLU A 152 1.16 -8.23 7.57
N PHE A 153 0.45 -7.19 7.14
CA PHE A 153 -0.85 -7.32 6.48
C PHE A 153 -0.77 -8.14 5.18
N VAL A 154 0.22 -7.85 4.33
CA VAL A 154 0.42 -8.56 3.06
C VAL A 154 0.77 -10.03 3.30
N PHE A 155 1.72 -10.31 4.19
CA PHE A 155 2.13 -11.70 4.47
C PHE A 155 1.04 -12.51 5.16
N HIS A 156 0.25 -11.89 6.04
CA HIS A 156 -0.89 -12.56 6.65
C HIS A 156 -1.93 -12.96 5.59
N ALA A 157 -2.25 -12.05 4.66
CA ALA A 157 -3.19 -12.34 3.58
C ALA A 157 -2.68 -13.42 2.60
N VAL A 158 -1.38 -13.44 2.28
CA VAL A 158 -0.80 -14.49 1.42
C VAL A 158 -0.78 -15.85 2.14
N SER A 159 -0.51 -15.84 3.45
CA SER A 159 -0.47 -17.06 4.27
C SER A 159 -1.85 -17.70 4.39
N SER A 160 -2.93 -16.92 4.56
CA SER A 160 -4.29 -17.46 4.63
C SER A 160 -4.72 -18.13 3.33
N VAL A 161 -4.36 -17.53 2.18
CA VAL A 161 -4.60 -18.14 0.85
C VAL A 161 -3.85 -19.46 0.70
N SER A 162 -2.58 -19.50 1.11
CA SER A 162 -1.74 -20.72 1.04
C SER A 162 -2.25 -21.86 1.92
N ARG A 163 -2.96 -21.52 3.01
CA ARG A 163 -3.57 -22.47 3.95
C ARG A 163 -4.94 -22.98 3.51
N GLY A 164 -5.49 -22.46 2.40
CA GLY A 164 -6.80 -22.85 1.91
C GLY A 164 -7.96 -22.34 2.78
N GLU A 165 -7.76 -21.29 3.57
CA GLU A 165 -8.78 -20.68 4.43
C GLU A 165 -9.75 -19.76 3.63
N PHE A 166 -10.01 -20.08 2.35
CA PHE A 166 -11.25 -19.67 1.71
C PHE A 166 -12.34 -20.62 2.21
N GLU A 167 -12.90 -20.29 3.37
CA GLU A 167 -14.12 -20.89 3.85
C GLU A 167 -15.16 -20.81 2.71
N ASN A 168 -15.59 -21.98 2.24
CA ASN A 168 -16.74 -22.13 1.37
C ASN A 168 -17.92 -21.45 2.07
N ARG A 169 -18.20 -20.19 1.71
CA ARG A 169 -19.58 -19.69 1.71
C ARG A 169 -20.25 -20.25 0.45
N GLU A 170 -20.34 -21.57 0.40
CA GLU A 170 -21.43 -22.21 -0.31
C GLU A 170 -22.71 -21.72 0.37
N THR A 171 -23.59 -21.23 -0.48
CA THR A 171 -24.92 -20.72 -0.19
C THR A 171 -25.73 -21.77 0.58
N ASP A 172 -25.74 -21.66 1.90
CA ASP A 172 -26.91 -22.04 2.70
C ASP A 172 -28.02 -21.02 2.37
N ASP A 173 -28.74 -21.28 1.28
CA ASP A 173 -30.11 -20.83 1.03
C ASP A 173 -30.55 -21.39 -0.33
N VAL A 174 -31.26 -22.53 -0.33
CA VAL A 174 -32.70 -22.59 -0.59
C VAL A 174 -33.12 -24.04 -0.32
N ASN A 175 -33.76 -24.24 0.83
CA ASN A 175 -34.71 -25.32 1.02
C ASN A 175 -36.04 -24.63 1.34
N GLU A 176 -36.98 -24.60 0.39
CA GLU A 176 -38.41 -24.87 0.60
C GLU A 176 -39.21 -24.72 -0.71
N ASP A 177 -40.15 -25.65 -0.86
CA ASP A 177 -41.30 -25.72 -1.77
C ASP A 177 -41.08 -26.05 -3.27
N PHE A 178 -41.22 -27.35 -3.60
CA PHE A 178 -42.33 -27.90 -4.41
C PHE A 178 -42.46 -29.42 -4.23
#